data_AF-A0A661J3V5-F1
#
_entry.id   AF-A0A661J3V5-F1
#
_cell.length_a   1.000
_cell.length_b   1.000
_cell.length_c   1.000
_cell.angle_alpha   90.00
_cell.angle_beta   90.00
_cell.angle_gamma   90.00
#
_symmetry.space_group_name_H-M   'P 1'
#
loop_
_entity.id
_entity.type
_entity.pdbx_description
1 polymer ?
#
loop_
_entity_poly.entity_id
_entity_poly.type
_entity_poly.pdbx_seq_one_letter_code
_entity_poly.pdbx_strand_id
1 'polypeptide(L)' 'MLNSTNFLDHVTIILHRPRFPENIGAAVRAACNMGISRLMLVSPEDCDLTRILKMATHAAADLV' A
#
# COMPACT_ATOMS: atom_id res chain seq x y z
N MET A 1 -1.18 -8.29 29.01
CA MET A 1 -1.17 -8.78 27.62
C MET A 1 0.25 -8.69 27.12
N LEU A 2 0.86 -9.78 26.64
CA LEU A 2 2.17 -9.68 26.00
C LEU A 2 1.97 -8.88 24.71
N ASN A 3 2.63 -7.72 24.61
CA ASN A 3 2.74 -6.94 23.39
C ASN A 3 3.62 -7.75 22.42
N SER A 4 3.04 -8.74 21.76
CA SER A 4 3.71 -9.44 20.67
C SER A 4 3.73 -8.49 19.48
N THR A 5 4.80 -7.73 19.31
CA THR A 5 5.03 -6.94 18.10
C THR A 5 4.94 -7.89 16.91
N ASN A 6 4.01 -7.64 15.98
CA ASN A 6 3.92 -8.45 14.78
C ASN A 6 5.16 -8.11 13.93
N PHE A 7 5.86 -9.11 13.40
CA PHE A 7 7.03 -8.88 12.55
C PHE A 7 6.74 -7.89 11.41
N LEU A 8 5.51 -7.93 10.87
CA LEU A 8 5.07 -7.04 9.80
C LEU A 8 4.96 -5.57 10.23
N ASP A 9 4.83 -5.30 11.54
CA ASP A 9 4.94 -3.96 12.12
C ASP A 9 6.35 -3.39 11.99
N HIS A 10 7.32 -4.12 11.43
CA HIS A 10 8.67 -3.63 11.13
C HIS A 10 8.99 -3.66 9.62
N VAL A 11 8.02 -3.99 8.77
CA VAL A 11 8.17 -3.98 7.30
C VAL A 11 7.50 -2.73 6.71
N THR A 12 8.14 -2.12 5.71
CA THR A 12 7.55 -1.03 4.91
C THR A 12 7.82 -1.31 3.44
N ILE A 13 6.77 -1.29 2.61
CA ILE A 13 6.90 -1.41 1.15
C ILE A 13 7.20 -0.02 0.57
N ILE A 14 8.27 0.13 -0.20
CA ILE A 14 8.59 1.40 -0.89
C ILE A 14 8.44 1.20 -2.39
N LEU A 15 7.55 1.97 -3.01
CA LEU A 15 7.43 2.05 -4.47
C LEU A 15 8.18 3.28 -4.98
N HIS A 16 9.35 3.06 -5.58
CA HIS A 16 10.17 4.12 -6.17
C HIS A 16 9.74 4.36 -7.62
N ARG A 17 9.30 5.59 -7.92
CA ARG A 17 8.83 6.06 -9.22
C ARG A 17 7.85 5.12 -9.92
N PRO A 18 6.76 4.70 -9.24
CA PRO A 18 5.72 3.95 -9.93
C PRO A 18 5.10 4.80 -11.03
N ARG A 19 4.93 4.19 -12.20
CA ARG A 19 4.42 4.87 -13.39
C ARG A 19 2.90 4.87 -13.50
N PHE A 20 2.24 3.81 -13.05
CA PHE A 20 0.81 3.61 -13.27
C PHE A 20 0.04 3.54 -11.94
N PRO A 21 -1.01 4.35 -11.73
CA PRO A 21 -1.89 4.30 -10.55
C PRO A 21 -2.44 2.90 -10.25
N GLU A 22 -2.73 2.10 -11.27
CA GLU A 22 -3.24 0.73 -11.10
C GLU A 22 -2.22 -0.19 -10.42
N ASN A 23 -0.93 0.00 -10.70
CA ASN A 23 0.14 -0.78 -10.05
C ASN A 23 0.29 -0.40 -8.59
N ILE A 24 0.09 0.88 -8.25
CA ILE A 24 0.06 1.35 -6.86
C ILE A 24 -1.12 0.69 -6.14
N GLY A 25 -2.32 0.75 -6.71
CA GLY A 25 -3.51 0.11 -6.12
C GLY A 25 -3.37 -1.41 -5.97
N ALA A 26 -2.75 -2.09 -6.95
CA ALA A 26 -2.44 -3.52 -6.86
C ALA A 26 -1.46 -3.83 -5.71
N ALA A 27 -0.42 -3.01 -5.53
CA ALA A 27 0.56 -3.17 -4.45
C ALA A 27 -0.07 -2.94 -3.08
N VAL A 28 -0.91 -1.92 -2.94
CA VAL A 28 -1.67 -1.63 -1.71
C VAL A 28 -2.58 -2.82 -1.38
N ARG A 29 -3.31 -3.35 -2.36
CA ARG A 29 -4.16 -4.53 -2.17
C ARG A 29 -3.36 -5.77 -1.74
N ALA A 30 -2.20 -5.99 -2.35
CA ALA A 30 -1.30 -7.07 -1.96
C ALA A 30 -0.81 -6.89 -0.52
N ALA A 31 -0.44 -5.67 -0.12
CA ALA A 31 -0.02 -5.37 1.24
C ALA A 31 -1.12 -5.66 2.26
N CYS A 32 -2.36 -5.18 2.02
CA CYS A 32 -3.50 -5.47 2.88
C CYS A 32 -3.78 -6.98 3.01
N ASN A 33 -3.78 -7.71 1.89
CA ASN A 33 -4.00 -9.16 1.89
C ASN A 33 -2.94 -9.93 2.69
N MET A 34 -1.73 -9.37 2.82
CA MET A 34 -0.61 -9.99 3.53
C MET A 34 -0.45 -9.46 4.97
N GLY A 35 -1.33 -8.56 5.44
CA GLY A 35 -1.24 -7.96 6.77
C GLY A 35 -0.13 -6.90 6.90
N ILE A 36 0.37 -6.35 5.80
CA ILE A 36 1.36 -5.26 5.81
C ILE A 36 0.60 -3.94 5.83
N SER A 37 0.87 -3.14 6.86
CA SER A 37 0.18 -1.89 7.15
C SER A 37 0.96 -0.63 6.75
N ARG A 38 2.13 -0.78 6.10
CA ARG A 38 2.96 0.35 5.68
C ARG A 38 3.44 0.24 4.24
N LEU A 39 3.03 1.22 3.44
CA LEU A 39 3.48 1.43 2.07
C LEU A 39 3.80 2.92 1.88
N MET A 40 4.86 3.23 1.14
CA MET A 40 5.25 4.61 0.82
C MET A 40 5.60 4.74 -0.66
N LEU A 41 5.16 5.84 -1.27
CA LEU A 41 5.48 6.21 -2.64
C LEU A 41 6.62 7.23 -2.65
N VAL A 42 7.59 7.02 -3.53
CA VAL A 42 8.69 7.99 -3.74
C VAL A 42 8.67 8.42 -5.19
N SER A 43 8.43 9.71 -5.43
CA SER A 43 8.40 10.32 -6.77
C SER A 43 7.51 9.57 -7.80
N PRO A 44 6.24 9.24 -7.48
CA PRO A 44 5.33 8.62 -8.45
C PRO A 44 5.16 9.51 -9.69
N GLU A 45 5.12 8.90 -10.87
CA GLU A 45 4.94 9.66 -12.13
C GLU A 45 3.47 10.11 -12.29
N ASP A 46 2.53 9.27 -11.86
CA ASP A 46 1.09 9.53 -11.84
C ASP A 46 0.51 8.94 -10.55
N CYS A 47 -0.18 9.78 -9.77
CA CYS A 47 -0.73 9.46 -8.46
C CYS A 47 -2.23 9.81 -8.38
N ASP A 48 -2.99 9.42 -9.40
CA ASP A 48 -4.45 9.52 -9.38
C ASP A 48 -5.05 8.58 -8.32
N LEU A 49 -5.40 9.17 -7.17
CA LEU A 49 -6.04 8.49 -6.04
C LEU A 49 -7.34 7.77 -6.43
N THR A 50 -8.11 8.29 -7.38
CA THR A 50 -9.36 7.65 -7.82
C THR A 50 -9.07 6.31 -8.48
N ARG A 51 -8.05 6.26 -9.35
CA ARG A 51 -7.61 5.02 -10.02
C ARG A 51 -6.94 4.06 -9.05
N ILE A 52 -6.12 4.56 -8.13
CA ILE A 52 -5.49 3.77 -7.07
C ILE A 52 -6.56 3.07 -6.22
N LEU A 53 -7.52 3.85 -5.67
CA LEU A 53 -8.57 3.32 -4.80
C LEU A 53 -9.51 2.36 -5.52
N LYS A 54 -9.79 2.61 -6.81
CA LYS A 54 -10.56 1.68 -7.65
C LYS A 54 -9.88 0.31 -7.77
N MET A 55 -8.54 0.27 -7.85
CA MET A 55 -7.79 -0.99 -7.86
C MET A 55 -7.62 -1.60 -6.46
N ALA A 56 -7.37 -0.77 -5.45
CA ALA A 56 -7.12 -1.21 -4.07
C ALA A 56 -8.37 -1.81 -3.40
N THR A 57 -9.57 -1.36 -3.80
CA THR A 57 -10.89 -1.65 -3.18
C THR A 57 -11.06 -1.03 -1.78
N HIS A 58 -12.30 -0.86 -1.29
CA HIS A 58 -12.58 -0.15 -0.03
C HIS A 58 -11.83 -0.67 1.19
N ALA A 59 -11.49 -1.96 1.23
CA ALA A 59 -10.75 -2.57 2.35
C ALA A 59 -9.29 -2.09 2.47
N ALA A 60 -8.78 -1.38 1.46
CA ALA A 60 -7.42 -0.91 1.37
C ALA A 60 -7.30 0.62 1.32
N ALA A 61 -8.42 1.34 1.50
CA ALA A 61 -8.46 2.80 1.42
C ALA A 61 -7.61 3.47 2.52
N ASP A 62 -7.52 2.85 3.68
CA ASP A 62 -6.77 3.39 4.83
C ASP A 62 -5.24 3.25 4.68
N LEU A 63 -4.75 2.56 3.65
CA LEU A 63 -3.32 2.32 3.40
C LEU A 63 -2.72 3.21 2.30
N VAL A 64 -3.55 3.94 1.55
CA VAL A 64 -3.11 4.80 0.43
C VAL A 64 -2.77 6.20 0.90
#